data_AF-A0A3P7K9C9-F1
#
_entry.id   AF-A0A3P7K9C9-F1
#
_cell.length_a   1.000
_cell.length_b   1.000
_cell.length_c   1.000
_cell.angle_alpha   90.00
_cell.angle_beta   90.00
_cell.angle_gamma   90.00
#
_symmetry.space_group_name_H-M   'P 1'
#
loop_
_entity.id
_entity.type
_entity.pdbx_description
1 polymer ?
#
loop_
_entity_poly.entity_id
_entity_poly.type
_entity_poly.pdbx_seq_one_letter_code
_entity_poly.pdbx_strand_id
1 'polypeptide(L)'
;MSCLISTKRYRESALLRILQIIQCLAVTSPKNSTTALGSFKDEETRESDEEHVLKKAIDRCVTALFTNTADNITSKLAQKVLTFVKTNQFESQLATDMISSLISQMTYASPRFWLPFAEHVLHNLRSLLTPDAQAAEELETSTQWFVGLAGSLLSTTSENYLEKKDICFEMIGLLVACKNKVAYNNGAIGLWYMLYMLSRIYPENSRYISDRLNRPLSEWVPVREWGTLHDLQQSKMAWYVPGEKGKELVKLLLRKFVFPVVDLLRDEKLDRDTLKKAFFILSYGLSGSITCFPMPCSPVFDSPNTVLPWFKADLANPSVVSWDIPYPSGRNFREELVDVLEKVIERLVTSKREHTQVLSCICRILHNLIETSYTDSHQLDIASGEHSDIYNYLTTPLSRKVQIFVLESQAYVSHMRMVVESPERAFTMFHLRVFHLLARLTLNDYSEVRGEARAVLSTLFSEYAIAKETIVEDILPTLSDPNSTRDQLKGALCMISQSNWATSSTIGTKMKVWKAIIEMKVVDYPEVIDLYDDLWNEIGKMQKPARKHYECKKLNAFCKEWLHELPKSGEWSKFKDPKVLEDTVKMRAARRAANQK
;
A
#
# COMPACT_ATOMS: atom_id res chain seq x y z
N MET A 1 19.14 41.25 -16.74
CA MET A 1 18.04 40.96 -17.70
C MET A 1 18.40 39.93 -18.77
N SER A 2 19.61 39.91 -19.35
CA SER A 2 20.01 38.91 -20.37
C SER A 2 20.01 37.45 -19.92
N CYS A 3 20.32 37.14 -18.65
CA CYS A 3 20.33 35.76 -18.13
C CYS A 3 18.91 35.16 -17.97
N LEU A 4 17.89 36.00 -17.74
CA LEU A 4 16.48 35.59 -17.65
C LEU A 4 15.84 35.38 -19.04
N ILE A 5 16.35 36.05 -20.07
CA ILE A 5 15.88 35.91 -21.46
C ILE A 5 16.47 34.66 -22.12
N SER A 6 17.76 34.33 -21.86
CA SER A 6 18.36 33.08 -22.36
C SER A 6 17.73 31.84 -21.72
N THR A 7 17.39 31.90 -20.43
CA THR A 7 16.71 30.81 -19.71
C THR A 7 15.29 30.56 -20.20
N LYS A 8 14.56 31.58 -20.66
CA LYS A 8 13.22 31.39 -21.25
C LYS A 8 13.27 30.62 -22.57
N ARG A 9 14.20 30.95 -23.48
CA ARG A 9 14.39 30.19 -24.75
C ARG A 9 14.85 28.76 -24.48
N TYR A 10 15.73 28.57 -23.51
CA TYR A 10 16.20 27.24 -23.12
C TYR A 10 15.06 26.34 -22.62
N ARG A 11 14.19 26.83 -21.72
CA ARG A 11 13.05 26.07 -21.17
C ARG A 11 12.04 25.66 -22.24
N GLU A 12 11.71 26.59 -23.13
CA GLU A 12 10.82 26.30 -24.26
C GLU A 12 11.44 25.28 -25.21
N SER A 13 12.74 25.41 -25.53
CA SER A 13 13.46 24.44 -26.35
C SER A 13 13.53 23.05 -25.70
N ALA A 14 13.73 22.99 -24.37
CA ALA A 14 13.79 21.73 -23.63
C ALA A 14 12.43 21.01 -23.68
N LEU A 15 11.35 21.72 -23.41
CA LEU A 15 10.00 21.15 -23.49
C LEU A 15 9.66 20.69 -24.91
N LEU A 16 9.97 21.50 -25.93
CA LEU A 16 9.76 21.11 -27.33
C LEU A 16 10.56 19.86 -27.70
N ARG A 17 11.79 19.73 -27.21
CA ARG A 17 12.59 18.53 -27.45
C ARG A 17 12.00 17.30 -26.75
N ILE A 18 11.47 17.45 -25.54
CA ILE A 18 10.75 16.36 -24.85
C ILE A 18 9.52 15.94 -25.66
N LEU A 19 8.69 16.88 -26.10
CA LEU A 19 7.52 16.57 -26.93
C LEU A 19 7.92 15.89 -28.25
N GLN A 20 9.01 16.33 -28.87
CA GLN A 20 9.55 15.69 -30.08
C GLN A 20 10.01 14.25 -29.81
N ILE A 21 10.67 13.99 -28.68
CA ILE A 21 11.05 12.63 -28.28
C ILE A 21 9.80 11.75 -28.15
N ILE A 22 8.76 12.24 -27.47
CA ILE A 22 7.49 11.51 -27.32
C ILE A 22 6.86 11.22 -28.70
N GLN A 23 6.87 12.18 -29.63
CA GLN A 23 6.39 11.95 -30.99
C GLN A 23 7.21 10.90 -31.74
N CYS A 24 8.54 10.89 -31.58
CA CYS A 24 9.38 9.86 -32.17
C CYS A 24 9.07 8.47 -31.62
N LEU A 25 8.75 8.36 -30.33
CA LEU A 25 8.37 7.11 -29.66
C LEU A 25 6.94 6.66 -30.00
N ALA A 26 6.10 7.57 -30.49
CA ALA A 26 4.79 7.22 -31.03
C ALA A 26 4.88 6.46 -32.37
N VAL A 27 6.01 6.59 -33.09
CA VAL A 27 6.28 5.88 -34.34
C VAL A 27 7.12 4.64 -34.03
N THR A 28 6.53 3.61 -33.43
CA THR A 28 7.23 2.34 -33.22
C THR A 28 7.33 1.57 -34.54
N SER A 29 8.55 1.30 -34.99
CA SER A 29 8.81 0.29 -36.04
C SER A 29 8.53 -1.12 -35.47
N PRO A 30 8.01 -2.08 -36.27
CA PRO A 30 7.79 -3.44 -35.80
C PRO A 30 9.10 -4.04 -35.27
N LYS A 31 9.11 -4.55 -34.03
CA LYS A 31 10.30 -5.18 -33.45
C LYS A 31 10.65 -6.51 -34.15
N ASN A 32 9.70 -7.14 -34.88
CA ASN A 32 9.92 -8.27 -35.80
C ASN A 32 8.81 -8.33 -36.88
N SER A 33 9.08 -9.00 -38.01
CA SER A 33 8.18 -9.13 -39.18
C SER A 33 6.91 -9.98 -38.94
N THR A 34 6.71 -10.49 -37.73
CA THR A 34 5.54 -11.29 -37.33
C THR A 34 4.67 -10.63 -36.26
N THR A 35 5.08 -9.49 -35.69
CA THR A 35 4.34 -8.82 -34.62
C THR A 35 3.50 -7.69 -35.20
N ALA A 36 2.19 -7.69 -34.92
CA ALA A 36 1.33 -6.55 -35.19
C ALA A 36 1.84 -5.32 -34.43
N LEU A 37 1.58 -4.12 -34.97
CA LEU A 37 1.94 -2.84 -34.35
C LEU A 37 1.62 -2.85 -32.86
N GLY A 38 2.57 -2.36 -32.04
CA GLY A 38 2.53 -2.31 -30.57
C GLY A 38 1.16 -1.97 -30.02
N SER A 39 0.35 -3.01 -29.88
CA SER A 39 -1.02 -2.95 -29.43
C SER A 39 -0.99 -2.90 -27.91
N PHE A 40 -1.97 -2.26 -27.30
CA PHE A 40 -2.22 -2.31 -25.86
C PHE A 40 -2.37 -3.75 -25.30
N LYS A 41 -2.31 -4.78 -26.16
CA LYS A 41 -2.52 -6.20 -25.87
C LYS A 41 -1.24 -7.04 -25.73
N ASP A 42 -0.06 -6.60 -26.18
CA ASP A 42 1.12 -7.48 -26.21
C ASP A 42 1.89 -7.47 -24.89
N GLU A 43 2.04 -8.62 -24.21
CA GLU A 43 2.96 -8.76 -23.05
C GLU A 43 4.43 -8.45 -23.43
N GLU A 44 4.78 -8.50 -24.71
CA GLU A 44 6.06 -8.06 -25.29
C GLU A 44 6.22 -6.53 -25.38
N THR A 45 5.20 -5.75 -24.99
CA THR A 45 5.27 -4.27 -24.81
C THR A 45 5.59 -3.85 -23.38
N ARG A 46 6.18 -4.73 -22.56
CA ARG A 46 6.78 -4.30 -21.29
C ARG A 46 7.83 -3.23 -21.55
N GLU A 47 7.68 -2.12 -20.83
CA GLU A 47 8.63 -1.01 -20.78
C GLU A 47 10.05 -1.58 -20.59
N SER A 48 10.96 -1.29 -21.50
CA SER A 48 12.36 -1.70 -21.35
C SER A 48 13.03 -0.92 -20.21
N ASP A 49 14.14 -1.44 -19.68
CA ASP A 49 14.89 -0.72 -18.64
C ASP A 49 15.32 0.67 -19.14
N GLU A 50 15.67 0.80 -20.42
CA GLU A 50 15.98 2.10 -21.04
C GLU A 50 14.77 3.03 -21.12
N GLU A 51 13.59 2.51 -21.49
CA GLU A 51 12.34 3.27 -21.56
C GLU A 51 11.94 3.77 -20.16
N HIS A 52 12.08 2.92 -19.13
CA HIS A 52 11.83 3.27 -17.74
C HIS A 52 12.78 4.37 -17.23
N VAL A 53 14.07 4.28 -17.55
CA VAL A 53 15.05 5.32 -17.22
C VAL A 53 14.72 6.62 -17.95
N LEU A 54 14.34 6.56 -19.23
CA LEU A 54 13.98 7.73 -20.03
C LEU A 54 12.74 8.44 -19.46
N LYS A 55 11.70 7.68 -19.09
CA LYS A 55 10.49 8.21 -18.47
C LYS A 55 10.81 8.93 -17.16
N LYS A 56 11.57 8.27 -16.27
CA LYS A 56 12.02 8.86 -15.00
C LYS A 56 12.85 10.14 -15.20
N ALA A 57 13.68 10.19 -16.24
CA ALA A 57 14.46 11.38 -16.59
C ALA A 57 13.58 12.53 -17.09
N ILE A 58 12.58 12.25 -17.93
CA ILE A 58 11.61 13.24 -18.41
C ILE A 58 10.79 13.78 -17.25
N ASP A 59 10.28 12.92 -16.37
CA ASP A 59 9.50 13.32 -15.19
C ASP A 59 10.30 14.28 -14.31
N ARG A 60 11.54 13.91 -13.95
CA ARG A 60 12.43 14.77 -13.16
C ARG A 60 12.72 16.11 -13.85
N CYS A 61 12.94 16.10 -15.17
CA CYS A 61 13.17 17.31 -15.95
C CYS A 61 11.95 18.24 -15.96
N VAL A 62 10.76 17.68 -16.19
CA VAL A 62 9.49 18.42 -16.19
C VAL A 62 9.22 19.00 -14.80
N THR A 63 9.33 18.20 -13.74
CA THR A 63 9.17 18.67 -12.36
C THR A 63 10.15 19.79 -12.03
N ALA A 64 11.44 19.65 -12.39
CA ALA A 64 12.43 20.70 -12.19
C ALA A 64 12.09 21.99 -12.97
N LEU A 65 11.63 21.86 -14.22
CA LEU A 65 11.23 22.97 -15.08
C LEU A 65 10.05 23.75 -14.51
N PHE A 66 9.01 23.07 -14.02
CA PHE A 66 7.80 23.71 -13.53
C PHE A 66 7.90 24.19 -12.07
N THR A 67 8.59 23.47 -11.19
CA THR A 67 8.75 23.86 -9.78
C THR A 67 9.69 25.05 -9.58
N ASN A 68 10.62 25.32 -10.49
CA ASN A 68 11.62 26.39 -10.36
C ASN A 68 11.38 27.58 -11.31
N THR A 69 10.15 27.75 -11.79
CA THR A 69 9.82 28.76 -12.80
C THR A 69 8.59 29.57 -12.40
N ALA A 70 8.65 30.89 -12.59
CA ALA A 70 7.53 31.79 -12.35
C ALA A 70 6.36 31.56 -13.32
N ASP A 71 5.17 31.95 -12.89
CA ASP A 71 3.90 31.56 -13.52
C ASP A 71 3.76 32.06 -14.95
N ASN A 72 4.30 33.25 -15.23
CA ASN A 72 4.24 33.87 -16.55
C ASN A 72 4.98 33.06 -17.63
N ILE A 73 5.95 32.22 -17.23
CA ILE A 73 6.67 31.32 -18.12
C ILE A 73 5.99 29.95 -18.13
N THR A 74 5.67 29.37 -16.97
CA THR A 74 5.00 28.05 -16.91
C THR A 74 3.65 28.08 -17.62
N SER A 75 2.91 29.19 -17.59
CA SER A 75 1.65 29.35 -18.35
C SER A 75 1.82 29.16 -19.85
N LYS A 76 2.92 29.68 -20.43
CA LYS A 76 3.20 29.53 -21.87
C LYS A 76 3.59 28.10 -22.22
N LEU A 77 4.33 27.45 -21.34
CA LEU A 77 4.74 26.05 -21.48
C LEU A 77 3.52 25.12 -21.39
N ALA A 78 2.69 25.29 -20.36
CA ALA A 78 1.46 24.53 -20.16
C ALA A 78 0.48 24.69 -21.32
N GLN A 79 0.31 25.90 -21.86
CA GLN A 79 -0.54 26.13 -23.03
C GLN A 79 -0.04 25.38 -24.28
N LYS A 80 1.28 25.25 -24.47
CA LYS A 80 1.84 24.46 -25.57
C LYS A 80 1.58 22.98 -25.39
N VAL A 81 1.74 22.45 -24.17
CA VAL A 81 1.39 21.05 -23.86
C VAL A 81 -0.10 20.81 -24.08
N LEU A 82 -0.96 21.73 -23.64
CA LEU A 82 -2.41 21.62 -23.83
C LEU A 82 -2.77 21.62 -25.32
N THR A 83 -2.17 22.52 -26.10
CA THR A 83 -2.35 22.56 -27.55
C THR A 83 -1.92 21.25 -28.18
N PHE A 84 -0.75 20.73 -27.79
CA PHE A 84 -0.23 19.46 -28.26
C PHE A 84 -1.19 18.29 -27.98
N VAL A 85 -1.71 18.18 -26.77
CA VAL A 85 -2.67 17.12 -26.39
C VAL A 85 -3.99 17.25 -27.15
N LYS A 86 -4.43 18.47 -27.44
CA LYS A 86 -5.65 18.71 -28.23
C LYS A 86 -5.50 18.37 -29.71
N THR A 87 -4.28 18.42 -30.26
CA THR A 87 -4.03 18.23 -31.70
C THR A 87 -3.37 16.89 -32.05
N ASN A 88 -2.96 16.10 -31.05
CA ASN A 88 -2.28 14.83 -31.26
C ASN A 88 -2.96 13.74 -30.42
N GLN A 89 -3.09 12.55 -31.00
CA GLN A 89 -3.49 11.33 -30.33
C GLN A 89 -2.50 10.24 -30.72
N PHE A 90 -2.09 9.41 -29.77
CA PHE A 90 -1.15 8.33 -30.02
C PHE A 90 -1.83 6.98 -29.85
N GLU A 91 -1.49 6.04 -30.73
CA GLU A 91 -1.88 4.64 -30.61
C GLU A 91 -0.86 3.85 -29.77
N SER A 92 0.37 4.34 -29.66
CA SER A 92 1.43 3.75 -28.84
C SER A 92 1.15 3.96 -27.35
N GLN A 93 1.07 2.85 -26.60
CA GLN A 93 0.93 2.86 -25.15
C GLN A 93 2.09 3.62 -24.48
N LEU A 94 3.33 3.39 -24.90
CA LEU A 94 4.51 4.08 -24.35
C LEU A 94 4.41 5.59 -24.53
N ALA A 95 4.09 6.05 -25.74
CA ALA A 95 3.95 7.49 -26.01
C ALA A 95 2.81 8.11 -25.19
N THR A 96 1.70 7.38 -25.03
CA THR A 96 0.57 7.77 -24.18
C THR A 96 0.98 7.87 -22.72
N ASP A 97 1.72 6.90 -22.19
CA ASP A 97 2.20 6.92 -20.80
C ASP A 97 3.18 8.06 -20.55
N MET A 98 4.07 8.36 -21.48
CA MET A 98 5.04 9.45 -21.34
C MET A 98 4.39 10.82 -21.35
N ILE A 99 3.43 11.07 -22.26
CA ILE A 99 2.72 12.35 -22.26
C ILE A 99 1.80 12.48 -21.03
N SER A 100 1.18 11.39 -20.60
CA SER A 100 0.33 11.38 -19.41
C SER A 100 1.16 11.66 -18.14
N SER A 101 2.34 11.06 -18.02
CA SER A 101 3.29 11.33 -16.94
C SER A 101 3.77 12.78 -16.95
N LEU A 102 4.14 13.31 -18.12
CA LEU A 102 4.52 14.72 -18.30
C LEU A 102 3.41 15.66 -17.82
N ILE A 103 2.15 15.40 -18.19
CA ILE A 103 1.00 16.21 -17.77
C ILE A 103 0.81 16.11 -16.25
N SER A 104 0.92 14.92 -15.66
CA SER A 104 0.80 14.73 -14.20
C SER A 104 1.86 15.52 -13.45
N GLN A 105 3.15 15.38 -13.80
CA GLN A 105 4.25 16.13 -13.18
C GLN A 105 4.07 17.65 -13.33
N MET A 106 3.71 18.10 -14.53
CA MET A 106 3.47 19.51 -14.81
C MET A 106 2.31 20.08 -13.98
N THR A 107 1.17 19.39 -13.98
CA THR A 107 -0.05 19.85 -13.30
C THR A 107 0.07 19.70 -11.79
N TYR A 108 0.85 18.75 -11.27
CA TYR A 108 1.16 18.65 -9.84
C TYR A 108 2.08 19.80 -9.38
N ALA A 109 3.13 20.12 -10.16
CA ALA A 109 4.02 21.24 -9.89
C ALA A 109 3.33 22.61 -10.02
N SER A 110 2.28 22.70 -10.85
CA SER A 110 1.48 23.93 -11.05
C SER A 110 -0.02 23.61 -11.13
N PRO A 111 -0.69 23.40 -9.97
CA PRO A 111 -2.07 22.91 -9.88
C PRO A 111 -3.10 23.67 -10.70
N ARG A 112 -2.93 24.99 -10.82
CA ARG A 112 -3.79 25.88 -11.62
C ARG A 112 -3.99 25.43 -13.07
N PHE A 113 -3.01 24.74 -13.67
CA PHE A 113 -3.09 24.30 -15.07
C PHE A 113 -3.82 22.97 -15.22
N TRP A 114 -4.19 22.31 -14.13
CA TRP A 114 -4.87 21.02 -14.18
C TRP A 114 -6.25 21.11 -14.86
N LEU A 115 -7.04 22.13 -14.50
CA LEU A 115 -8.45 22.24 -14.92
C LEU A 115 -8.64 22.21 -16.46
N PRO A 116 -7.89 22.98 -17.27
CA PRO A 116 -8.03 22.92 -18.74
C PRO A 116 -7.77 21.54 -19.36
N PHE A 117 -6.87 20.75 -18.78
CA PHE A 117 -6.62 19.37 -19.23
C PHE A 117 -7.74 18.45 -18.78
N ALA A 118 -8.14 18.55 -17.51
CA ALA A 118 -9.21 17.76 -16.92
C ALA A 118 -10.54 17.95 -17.66
N GLU A 119 -10.92 19.18 -17.98
CA GLU A 119 -12.13 19.49 -18.76
C GLU A 119 -12.06 18.92 -20.18
N HIS A 120 -10.91 19.04 -20.85
CA HIS A 120 -10.73 18.49 -22.19
C HIS A 120 -10.86 16.96 -22.19
N VAL A 121 -10.21 16.29 -21.24
CA VAL A 121 -10.26 14.83 -21.12
C VAL A 121 -11.65 14.36 -20.73
N LEU A 122 -12.27 14.96 -19.70
CA LEU A 122 -13.63 14.60 -19.27
C LEU A 122 -14.67 14.81 -20.40
N HIS A 123 -14.55 15.90 -21.16
CA HIS A 123 -15.44 16.14 -22.30
C HIS A 123 -15.38 15.01 -23.34
N ASN A 124 -14.17 14.56 -23.69
CA ASN A 124 -14.00 13.45 -24.63
C ASN A 124 -14.46 12.12 -24.03
N LEU A 125 -14.16 11.86 -22.75
CA LEU A 125 -14.65 10.65 -22.06
C LEU A 125 -16.17 10.56 -22.08
N ARG A 126 -16.89 11.66 -21.83
CA ARG A 126 -18.37 11.69 -21.92
C ARG A 126 -18.89 11.33 -23.31
N SER A 127 -18.18 11.75 -24.36
CA SER A 127 -18.59 11.47 -25.74
C SER A 127 -18.24 10.06 -26.18
N LEU A 128 -17.15 9.50 -25.69
CA LEU A 128 -16.60 8.22 -26.15
C LEU A 128 -17.09 7.03 -25.32
N LEU A 129 -17.27 7.21 -24.00
CA LEU A 129 -17.77 6.17 -23.09
C LEU A 129 -19.30 6.13 -23.08
N THR A 130 -19.89 5.83 -24.24
CA THR A 130 -21.32 5.51 -24.37
C THR A 130 -21.66 4.22 -23.61
N PRO A 131 -22.95 3.93 -23.34
CA PRO A 131 -23.34 2.67 -22.66
C PRO A 131 -22.78 1.41 -23.34
N ASP A 132 -22.74 1.39 -24.67
CA ASP A 132 -22.19 0.28 -25.45
C ASP A 132 -20.66 0.16 -25.25
N ALA A 133 -19.94 1.28 -25.30
CA ALA A 133 -18.49 1.31 -25.05
C ALA A 133 -18.15 0.91 -23.61
N GLN A 134 -18.98 1.30 -22.63
CA GLN A 134 -18.81 0.90 -21.24
C GLN A 134 -19.05 -0.61 -21.03
N ALA A 135 -19.97 -1.21 -21.79
CA ALA A 135 -20.23 -2.64 -21.75
C ALA A 135 -19.19 -3.48 -22.52
N ALA A 136 -18.44 -2.86 -23.43
CA ALA A 136 -17.44 -3.52 -24.25
C ALA A 136 -16.22 -3.99 -23.43
N GLU A 137 -15.68 -5.15 -23.80
CA GLU A 137 -14.44 -5.68 -23.23
C GLU A 137 -13.21 -4.94 -23.76
N GLU A 138 -13.30 -4.44 -25.00
CA GLU A 138 -12.26 -3.69 -25.68
C GLU A 138 -12.74 -2.29 -26.01
N LEU A 139 -11.85 -1.32 -25.85
CA LEU A 139 -12.10 0.08 -26.16
C LEU A 139 -11.39 0.45 -27.45
N GLU A 140 -11.95 1.37 -28.22
CA GLU A 140 -11.25 1.96 -29.37
C GLU A 140 -9.99 2.71 -28.92
N THR A 141 -8.97 2.76 -29.78
CA THR A 141 -7.69 3.42 -29.51
C THR A 141 -7.84 4.87 -29.04
N SER A 142 -8.77 5.61 -29.66
CA SER A 142 -9.13 6.99 -29.28
C SER A 142 -9.66 7.08 -27.85
N THR A 143 -10.42 6.09 -27.40
CA THR A 143 -10.96 6.02 -26.04
C THR A 143 -9.87 5.64 -25.05
N GLN A 144 -9.00 4.69 -25.41
CA GLN A 144 -7.87 4.28 -24.57
C GLN A 144 -6.89 5.43 -24.31
N TRP A 145 -6.65 6.28 -25.31
CA TRP A 145 -5.89 7.53 -25.16
C TRP A 145 -6.44 8.41 -24.03
N PHE A 146 -7.74 8.72 -24.05
CA PHE A 146 -8.35 9.56 -23.03
C PHE A 146 -8.46 8.87 -21.66
N VAL A 147 -8.62 7.54 -21.63
CA VAL A 147 -8.55 6.75 -20.39
C VAL A 147 -7.17 6.86 -19.74
N GLY A 148 -6.09 6.74 -20.52
CA GLY A 148 -4.72 6.90 -20.03
C GLY A 148 -4.45 8.31 -19.48
N LEU A 149 -4.84 9.34 -20.25
CA LEU A 149 -4.73 10.73 -19.80
C LEU A 149 -5.51 11.00 -18.50
N ALA A 150 -6.71 10.44 -18.37
CA ALA A 150 -7.54 10.57 -17.18
C ALA A 150 -6.88 9.92 -15.95
N GLY A 151 -6.28 8.74 -16.12
CA GLY A 151 -5.52 8.08 -15.06
C GLY A 151 -4.44 8.97 -14.45
N SER A 152 -3.66 9.65 -15.30
CA SER A 152 -2.62 10.58 -14.85
C SER A 152 -3.16 11.88 -14.25
N LEU A 153 -4.27 12.41 -14.78
CA LEU A 153 -4.90 13.62 -14.24
C LEU A 153 -5.59 13.38 -12.89
N LEU A 154 -6.00 12.15 -12.60
CA LEU A 154 -6.56 11.80 -11.29
C LEU A 154 -5.49 11.74 -10.19
N SER A 155 -4.20 11.70 -10.51
CA SER A 155 -3.08 11.95 -9.59
C SER A 155 -2.79 13.46 -9.53
N THR A 156 -3.44 14.18 -8.61
CA THR A 156 -3.33 15.63 -8.51
C THR A 156 -3.27 16.09 -7.04
N THR A 157 -3.19 17.41 -6.81
CA THR A 157 -3.03 17.98 -5.47
C THR A 157 -4.33 18.01 -4.67
N SER A 158 -4.20 18.16 -3.35
CA SER A 158 -5.36 18.31 -2.46
C SER A 158 -6.25 19.49 -2.86
N GLU A 159 -5.66 20.60 -3.32
CA GLU A 159 -6.35 21.80 -3.79
C GLU A 159 -7.32 21.47 -4.95
N ASN A 160 -6.83 20.76 -5.98
CA ASN A 160 -7.66 20.38 -7.11
C ASN A 160 -8.79 19.43 -6.69
N TYR A 161 -8.50 18.47 -5.81
CA TYR A 161 -9.53 17.58 -5.27
C TYR A 161 -10.62 18.35 -4.52
N LEU A 162 -10.25 19.35 -3.71
CA LEU A 162 -11.18 20.11 -2.89
C LEU A 162 -12.01 21.10 -3.72
N GLU A 163 -11.38 21.77 -4.69
CA GLU A 163 -12.04 22.82 -5.49
C GLU A 163 -12.80 22.27 -6.70
N LYS A 164 -12.30 21.19 -7.31
CA LYS A 164 -12.82 20.62 -8.57
C LYS A 164 -13.31 19.18 -8.40
N LYS A 165 -13.80 18.85 -7.20
CA LYS A 165 -14.28 17.52 -6.82
C LYS A 165 -15.20 16.86 -7.85
N ASP A 166 -16.12 17.62 -8.45
CA ASP A 166 -17.16 17.07 -9.33
C ASP A 166 -16.55 16.45 -10.59
N ILE A 167 -15.50 17.09 -11.13
CA ILE A 167 -14.76 16.60 -12.29
C ILE A 167 -14.06 15.28 -11.95
N CYS A 168 -13.39 15.19 -10.80
CA CYS A 168 -12.74 13.95 -10.35
C CYS A 168 -13.75 12.84 -10.10
N PHE A 169 -14.86 13.14 -9.42
CA PHE A 169 -15.94 12.19 -9.14
C PHE A 169 -16.57 11.63 -10.41
N GLU A 170 -16.71 12.46 -11.43
CA GLU A 170 -17.28 12.03 -12.69
C GLU A 170 -16.30 11.21 -13.51
N MET A 171 -15.04 11.64 -13.62
CA MET A 171 -14.00 10.85 -14.29
C MET A 171 -13.85 9.46 -13.66
N ILE A 172 -13.73 9.38 -12.33
CA ILE A 172 -13.68 8.09 -11.61
C ILE A 172 -14.93 7.27 -11.93
N GLY A 173 -16.12 7.87 -11.85
CA GLY A 173 -17.39 7.19 -12.11
C GLY A 173 -17.51 6.62 -13.52
N LEU A 174 -17.11 7.38 -14.54
CA LEU A 174 -17.11 6.93 -15.93
C LEU A 174 -16.14 5.75 -16.14
N LEU A 175 -14.94 5.84 -15.56
CA LEU A 175 -13.91 4.82 -15.71
C LEU A 175 -14.26 3.51 -14.97
N VAL A 176 -14.74 3.60 -13.71
CA VAL A 176 -15.11 2.40 -12.94
C VAL A 176 -16.40 1.74 -13.44
N ALA A 177 -17.23 2.45 -14.21
CA ALA A 177 -18.42 1.87 -14.83
C ALA A 177 -18.04 0.88 -15.95
N CYS A 178 -16.94 1.10 -16.67
CA CYS A 178 -16.51 0.28 -17.80
C CYS A 178 -16.22 -1.20 -17.44
N LYS A 179 -16.56 -2.13 -18.33
CA LYS A 179 -16.16 -3.55 -18.27
C LYS A 179 -14.68 -3.73 -18.62
N ASN A 180 -14.17 -2.91 -19.53
CA ASN A 180 -12.76 -2.92 -19.94
C ASN A 180 -11.79 -2.73 -18.76
N LYS A 181 -10.80 -3.62 -18.67
CA LYS A 181 -9.79 -3.67 -17.59
C LYS A 181 -8.95 -2.41 -17.49
N VAL A 182 -8.49 -1.85 -18.60
CA VAL A 182 -7.65 -0.65 -18.60
C VAL A 182 -8.43 0.54 -18.02
N ALA A 183 -9.70 0.70 -18.41
CA ALA A 183 -10.54 1.78 -17.92
C ALA A 183 -10.83 1.68 -16.42
N TYR A 184 -11.39 0.56 -15.94
CA TYR A 184 -11.71 0.47 -14.51
C TYR A 184 -10.45 0.45 -13.64
N ASN A 185 -9.31 -0.03 -14.15
CA ASN A 185 -8.04 0.05 -13.43
C ASN A 185 -7.61 1.50 -13.21
N ASN A 186 -7.61 2.32 -14.27
CA ASN A 186 -7.29 3.75 -14.15
C ASN A 186 -8.28 4.47 -13.22
N GLY A 187 -9.57 4.12 -13.28
CA GLY A 187 -10.59 4.65 -12.36
C GLY A 187 -10.32 4.27 -10.90
N ALA A 188 -9.98 3.01 -10.63
CA ALA A 188 -9.67 2.52 -9.28
C ALA A 188 -8.36 3.11 -8.73
N ILE A 189 -7.33 3.25 -9.56
CA ILE A 189 -6.08 3.93 -9.19
C ILE A 189 -6.33 5.42 -8.89
N GLY A 190 -7.13 6.10 -9.71
CA GLY A 190 -7.54 7.49 -9.45
C GLY A 190 -8.34 7.65 -8.16
N LEU A 191 -9.25 6.71 -7.86
CA LEU A 191 -9.95 6.62 -6.58
C LEU A 191 -8.98 6.44 -5.41
N TRP A 192 -7.99 5.56 -5.56
CA TRP A 192 -6.93 5.36 -4.56
C TRP A 192 -6.15 6.64 -4.31
N TYR A 193 -5.65 7.33 -5.34
CA TYR A 193 -4.92 8.59 -5.18
C TYR A 193 -5.74 9.63 -4.43
N MET A 194 -7.00 9.82 -4.82
CA MET A 194 -7.87 10.82 -4.19
C MET A 194 -8.15 10.47 -2.71
N LEU A 195 -8.43 9.21 -2.39
CA LEU A 195 -8.63 8.76 -1.01
C LEU A 195 -7.33 8.86 -0.19
N TYR A 196 -6.20 8.43 -0.74
CA TYR A 196 -4.91 8.42 -0.08
C TYR A 196 -4.46 9.84 0.25
N MET A 197 -4.44 10.72 -0.75
CA MET A 197 -4.01 12.11 -0.58
C MET A 197 -4.95 12.86 0.37
N LEU A 198 -6.28 12.70 0.25
CA LEU A 198 -7.18 13.41 1.16
C LEU A 198 -7.17 12.87 2.60
N SER A 199 -6.69 11.64 2.82
CA SER A 199 -6.69 10.99 4.14
C SER A 199 -5.37 11.03 4.91
N ARG A 200 -4.25 11.31 4.23
CA ARG A 200 -2.90 11.31 4.80
C ARG A 200 -2.35 12.71 5.01
N ILE A 201 -1.29 12.79 5.81
CA ILE A 201 -0.47 13.99 5.98
C ILE A 201 0.73 13.85 5.05
N TYR A 202 1.05 14.88 4.27
CA TYR A 202 2.20 14.86 3.38
C TYR A 202 2.67 16.29 3.04
N PRO A 203 3.92 16.49 2.61
CA PRO A 203 4.40 17.80 2.19
C PRO A 203 3.74 18.24 0.88
N GLU A 204 3.25 19.47 0.84
CA GLU A 204 2.63 20.04 -0.37
C GLU A 204 3.11 21.48 -0.57
N ASN A 205 4.32 21.61 -1.09
CA ASN A 205 5.03 22.90 -1.19
C ASN A 205 4.70 23.72 -2.44
N SER A 206 3.94 23.18 -3.40
CA SER A 206 3.71 23.81 -4.71
C SER A 206 3.23 25.27 -4.60
N ARG A 207 2.28 25.54 -3.69
CA ARG A 207 1.78 26.90 -3.43
C ARG A 207 2.83 27.81 -2.82
N TYR A 208 3.52 27.35 -1.77
CA TYR A 208 4.57 28.12 -1.10
C TYR A 208 5.72 28.48 -2.07
N ILE A 209 6.11 27.54 -2.92
CA ILE A 209 7.13 27.75 -3.95
C ILE A 209 6.64 28.74 -5.01
N SER A 210 5.40 28.58 -5.48
CA SER A 210 4.79 29.50 -6.45
C SER A 210 4.71 30.94 -5.90
N ASP A 211 4.20 31.12 -4.68
CA ASP A 211 4.11 32.45 -4.05
C ASP A 211 5.49 33.11 -3.88
N ARG A 212 6.53 32.32 -3.59
CA ARG A 212 7.92 32.81 -3.56
C ARG A 212 8.41 33.24 -4.94
N LEU A 213 8.23 32.40 -5.96
CA LEU A 213 8.75 32.63 -7.31
C LEU A 213 8.08 33.80 -8.05
N ASN A 214 6.87 34.16 -7.66
CA ASN A 214 6.08 35.21 -8.31
C ASN A 214 6.20 36.60 -7.62
N ARG A 215 7.10 36.75 -6.64
CA ARG A 215 7.37 38.06 -6.03
C ARG A 215 7.91 39.05 -7.07
N PRO A 216 7.51 40.34 -6.99
CA PRO A 216 8.04 41.37 -7.88
C PRO A 216 9.58 41.44 -7.82
N LEU A 217 10.23 41.58 -8.98
CA LEU A 217 11.70 41.69 -9.05
C LEU A 217 12.25 42.95 -8.35
N SER A 218 11.39 43.95 -8.11
CA SER A 218 11.70 45.13 -7.31
C SER A 218 11.85 44.82 -5.81
N GLU A 219 11.16 43.79 -5.33
CA GLU A 219 11.15 43.38 -3.91
C GLU A 219 12.08 42.21 -3.65
N TRP A 220 12.28 41.34 -4.66
CA TRP A 220 13.00 40.09 -4.51
C TRP A 220 13.82 39.76 -5.76
N VAL A 221 15.10 39.44 -5.58
CA VAL A 221 16.02 39.10 -6.67
C VAL A 221 16.39 37.60 -6.59
N PRO A 222 15.66 36.71 -7.29
CA PRO A 222 15.81 35.25 -7.14
C PRO A 222 17.24 34.72 -7.33
N VAL A 223 18.02 35.36 -8.21
CA VAL A 223 19.40 34.92 -8.53
C VAL A 223 20.32 35.01 -7.32
N ARG A 224 20.01 35.86 -6.33
CA ARG A 224 20.79 35.95 -5.08
C ARG A 224 20.61 34.73 -4.17
N GLU A 225 19.53 33.98 -4.36
CA GLU A 225 19.25 32.78 -3.56
C GLU A 225 19.74 31.49 -4.24
N TRP A 226 20.35 31.59 -5.42
CA TRP A 226 20.86 30.42 -6.13
C TRP A 226 21.95 29.70 -5.32
N GLY A 227 21.76 28.39 -5.11
CA GLY A 227 22.69 27.59 -4.34
C GLY A 227 22.67 27.85 -2.84
N THR A 228 21.69 28.61 -2.32
CA THR A 228 21.58 28.87 -0.88
C THR A 228 21.44 27.55 -0.11
N LEU A 229 22.21 27.42 0.97
CA LEU A 229 22.16 26.28 1.88
C LEU A 229 21.42 26.66 3.17
N HIS A 230 20.64 25.74 3.68
CA HIS A 230 19.74 25.92 4.82
C HIS A 230 20.16 25.07 6.01
N ASP A 231 19.88 25.59 7.20
CA ASP A 231 19.88 24.83 8.45
C ASP A 231 18.45 24.33 8.74
N LEU A 232 18.33 23.21 9.45
CA LEU A 232 17.03 22.62 9.83
C LEU A 232 16.13 23.60 10.58
N GLN A 233 16.69 24.46 11.44
CA GLN A 233 15.89 25.42 12.23
C GLN A 233 15.28 26.55 11.38
N GLN A 234 15.81 26.79 10.19
CA GLN A 234 15.40 27.89 9.31
C GLN A 234 14.52 27.44 8.16
N SER A 235 14.39 26.13 7.92
CA SER A 235 13.55 25.59 6.87
C SER A 235 12.07 25.73 7.24
N LYS A 236 11.28 26.18 6.26
CA LYS A 236 9.82 26.23 6.36
C LYS A 236 9.26 25.33 5.27
N MET A 237 8.29 24.50 5.65
CA MET A 237 7.66 23.56 4.75
C MET A 237 6.14 23.62 4.90
N ALA A 238 5.42 23.57 3.79
CA ALA A 238 3.98 23.45 3.77
C ALA A 238 3.60 21.95 3.80
N TRP A 239 2.61 21.64 4.63
CA TRP A 239 2.05 20.31 4.75
C TRP A 239 0.56 20.37 4.44
N TYR A 240 0.08 19.38 3.70
CA TYR A 240 -1.33 19.08 3.69
C TYR A 240 -1.68 18.31 4.98
N VAL A 241 -2.69 18.80 5.69
CA VAL A 241 -3.31 18.11 6.83
C VAL A 241 -4.81 18.03 6.56
N PRO A 242 -5.41 16.82 6.60
CA PRO A 242 -6.84 16.64 6.35
C PRO A 242 -7.74 17.52 7.24
N GLY A 243 -8.31 18.58 6.66
CA GLY A 243 -9.32 19.43 7.29
C GLY A 243 -10.75 18.92 7.07
N GLU A 244 -11.74 19.61 7.63
CA GLU A 244 -13.15 19.15 7.60
C GLU A 244 -13.71 18.95 6.19
N LYS A 245 -13.37 19.85 5.25
CA LYS A 245 -13.76 19.70 3.85
C LYS A 245 -13.19 18.42 3.22
N GLY A 246 -11.92 18.10 3.51
CA GLY A 246 -11.27 16.88 3.04
C GLY A 246 -11.93 15.64 3.65
N LYS A 247 -12.24 15.69 4.95
CA LYS A 247 -12.93 14.59 5.66
C LYS A 247 -14.30 14.30 5.07
N GLU A 248 -15.10 15.33 4.81
CA GLU A 248 -16.41 15.16 4.16
C GLU A 248 -16.29 14.60 2.74
N LEU A 249 -15.28 15.04 2.00
CA LEU A 249 -15.03 14.53 0.65
C LEU A 249 -14.65 13.05 0.64
N VAL A 250 -13.82 12.60 1.59
CA VAL A 250 -13.51 11.17 1.79
C VAL A 250 -14.77 10.37 2.08
N LYS A 251 -15.64 10.85 2.99
CA LYS A 251 -16.93 10.18 3.28
C LYS A 251 -17.80 10.05 2.02
N LEU A 252 -17.85 11.08 1.18
CA LEU A 252 -18.60 11.05 -0.08
C LEU A 252 -18.02 10.05 -1.09
N LEU A 253 -16.69 9.98 -1.22
CA LEU A 253 -16.02 9.00 -2.08
C LEU A 253 -16.31 7.57 -1.65
N LEU A 254 -16.20 7.29 -0.34
CA LEU A 254 -16.46 5.97 0.22
C LEU A 254 -17.92 5.53 -0.02
N ARG A 255 -18.88 6.43 0.23
CA ARG A 255 -20.30 6.17 -0.02
C ARG A 255 -20.61 5.94 -1.49
N LYS A 256 -19.91 6.62 -2.40
CA LYS A 256 -20.16 6.53 -3.85
C LYS A 256 -19.50 5.31 -4.50
N PHE A 257 -18.29 4.95 -4.09
CA PHE A 257 -17.46 3.99 -4.83
C PHE A 257 -17.04 2.75 -4.04
N VAL A 258 -16.86 2.84 -2.71
CA VAL A 258 -16.33 1.71 -1.93
C VAL A 258 -17.45 0.90 -1.28
N PHE A 259 -18.35 1.54 -0.55
CA PHE A 259 -19.45 0.85 0.13
C PHE A 259 -20.38 0.10 -0.82
N PRO A 260 -20.77 0.65 -1.98
CA PRO A 260 -21.60 -0.10 -2.94
C PRO A 260 -20.92 -1.36 -3.48
N VAL A 261 -19.59 -1.38 -3.55
CA VAL A 261 -18.83 -2.57 -3.98
C VAL A 261 -18.88 -3.64 -2.88
N VAL A 262 -18.79 -3.25 -1.60
CA VAL A 262 -18.95 -4.20 -0.48
C VAL A 262 -20.37 -4.78 -0.45
N ASP A 263 -21.39 -3.96 -0.70
CA ASP A 263 -22.77 -4.44 -0.82
C ASP A 263 -22.94 -5.39 -2.01
N LEU A 264 -22.34 -5.06 -3.16
CA LEU A 264 -22.37 -5.92 -4.35
C LEU A 264 -21.81 -7.32 -4.05
N LEU A 265 -20.70 -7.42 -3.31
CA LEU A 265 -20.07 -8.70 -2.97
C LEU A 265 -20.95 -9.65 -2.15
N ARG A 266 -22.04 -9.15 -1.54
CA ARG A 266 -23.03 -9.96 -0.84
C ARG A 266 -23.93 -10.75 -1.80
N ASP A 267 -24.02 -10.37 -3.07
CA ASP A 267 -24.78 -11.11 -4.07
C ASP A 267 -24.06 -12.42 -4.44
N GLU A 268 -24.75 -13.54 -4.19
CA GLU A 268 -24.26 -14.88 -4.46
C GLU A 268 -24.13 -15.19 -5.96
N LYS A 269 -24.85 -14.45 -6.82
CA LYS A 269 -24.98 -14.73 -8.26
C LYS A 269 -23.99 -13.99 -9.16
N LEU A 270 -23.04 -13.25 -8.58
CA LEU A 270 -22.04 -12.52 -9.34
C LEU A 270 -21.24 -13.44 -10.27
N ASP A 271 -21.08 -13.02 -11.52
CA ASP A 271 -20.17 -13.68 -12.44
C ASP A 271 -18.70 -13.41 -12.06
N ARG A 272 -17.80 -14.22 -12.62
CA ARG A 272 -16.37 -14.20 -12.29
C ARG A 272 -15.72 -12.86 -12.61
N ASP A 273 -16.07 -12.22 -13.72
CA ASP A 273 -15.37 -11.04 -14.20
C ASP A 273 -15.85 -9.79 -13.45
N THR A 274 -17.16 -9.70 -13.16
CA THR A 274 -17.71 -8.70 -12.24
C THR A 274 -17.11 -8.85 -10.85
N LEU A 275 -16.94 -10.08 -10.35
CA LEU A 275 -16.28 -10.32 -9.07
C LEU A 275 -14.83 -9.84 -9.06
N LYS A 276 -14.04 -10.14 -10.10
CA LYS A 276 -12.66 -9.65 -10.25
C LYS A 276 -12.59 -8.12 -10.26
N LYS A 277 -13.46 -7.48 -11.03
CA LYS A 277 -13.56 -6.01 -11.09
C LYS A 277 -13.92 -5.42 -9.71
N ALA A 278 -14.91 -5.99 -9.03
CA ALA A 278 -15.32 -5.56 -7.69
C ALA A 278 -14.15 -5.64 -6.69
N PHE A 279 -13.42 -6.75 -6.66
CA PHE A 279 -12.25 -6.90 -5.80
C PHE A 279 -11.11 -5.94 -6.16
N PHE A 280 -10.92 -5.64 -7.45
CA PHE A 280 -9.92 -4.66 -7.87
C PHE A 280 -10.26 -3.26 -7.33
N ILE A 281 -11.51 -2.80 -7.54
CA ILE A 281 -11.97 -1.49 -7.04
C ILE A 281 -11.91 -1.46 -5.51
N LEU A 282 -12.36 -2.52 -4.84
CA LEU A 282 -12.33 -2.62 -3.38
C LEU A 282 -10.90 -2.58 -2.84
N SER A 283 -9.96 -3.29 -3.46
CA SER A 283 -8.56 -3.34 -3.01
C SER A 283 -7.92 -1.95 -3.04
N TYR A 284 -8.10 -1.20 -4.13
CA TYR A 284 -7.59 0.17 -4.26
C TYR A 284 -8.36 1.18 -3.40
N GLY A 285 -9.69 1.08 -3.36
CA GLY A 285 -10.51 1.91 -2.49
C GLY A 285 -10.13 1.74 -1.02
N LEU A 286 -9.92 0.50 -0.57
CA LEU A 286 -9.52 0.15 0.78
C LEU A 286 -8.12 0.64 1.09
N SER A 287 -7.11 0.31 0.28
CA SER A 287 -5.73 0.71 0.58
C SER A 287 -5.55 2.23 0.63
N GLY A 288 -6.32 2.98 -0.17
CA GLY A 288 -6.30 4.44 -0.16
C GLY A 288 -6.98 5.05 1.08
N SER A 289 -7.87 4.30 1.75
CA SER A 289 -8.70 4.80 2.84
C SER A 289 -8.60 4.00 4.14
N ILE A 290 -7.67 3.05 4.24
CA ILE A 290 -7.65 2.09 5.36
C ILE A 290 -7.50 2.77 6.74
N THR A 291 -6.75 3.86 6.82
CA THR A 291 -6.61 4.65 8.07
C THR A 291 -7.87 5.42 8.43
N CYS A 292 -8.82 5.55 7.52
CA CYS A 292 -10.11 6.21 7.76
C CYS A 292 -11.06 5.34 8.60
N PHE A 293 -10.78 4.05 8.71
CA PHE A 293 -11.59 3.09 9.44
C PHE A 293 -10.88 2.70 10.74
N PRO A 294 -11.45 3.01 11.93
CA PRO A 294 -10.83 2.63 13.18
C PRO A 294 -10.78 1.10 13.33
N MET A 295 -9.83 0.61 14.13
CA MET A 295 -9.82 -0.79 14.54
C MET A 295 -11.10 -1.09 15.33
N PRO A 296 -11.75 -2.26 15.15
CA PRO A 296 -12.95 -2.59 15.90
C PRO A 296 -12.70 -2.62 17.40
N CYS A 297 -13.71 -2.21 18.18
CA CYS A 297 -13.70 -2.40 19.64
C CYS A 297 -13.86 -3.89 19.97
N SER A 298 -12.75 -4.62 19.91
CA SER A 298 -12.66 -6.05 20.20
C SER A 298 -11.84 -6.27 21.47
N PRO A 299 -12.21 -7.24 22.33
CA PRO A 299 -11.38 -7.62 23.46
C PRO A 299 -9.96 -7.97 23.04
N VAL A 300 -8.97 -7.53 23.82
CA VAL A 300 -7.57 -7.96 23.67
C VAL A 300 -7.53 -9.47 23.86
N PHE A 301 -6.84 -10.17 22.95
CA PHE A 301 -6.63 -11.60 23.08
C PHE A 301 -5.86 -11.87 24.38
N ASP A 302 -6.26 -12.87 25.17
CA ASP A 302 -5.46 -13.32 26.33
C ASP A 302 -4.68 -14.58 25.93
N SER A 303 -3.36 -14.44 25.84
CA SER A 303 -2.51 -15.55 25.44
C SER A 303 -2.24 -16.47 26.62
N PRO A 304 -2.38 -17.80 26.46
CA PRO A 304 -1.99 -18.74 27.50
C PRO A 304 -0.47 -18.69 27.76
N ASN A 305 0.33 -18.22 26.81
CA ASN A 305 1.79 -18.30 26.84
C ASN A 305 2.49 -17.13 27.54
N THR A 306 1.78 -16.04 27.85
CA THR A 306 2.35 -14.88 28.56
C THR A 306 1.34 -14.24 29.52
N VAL A 307 1.86 -13.70 30.62
CA VAL A 307 1.10 -12.94 31.64
C VAL A 307 1.41 -11.44 31.60
N LEU A 308 2.24 -11.01 30.64
CA LEU A 308 2.63 -9.62 30.45
C LEU A 308 1.94 -9.04 29.21
N PRO A 309 1.62 -7.73 29.20
CA PRO A 309 1.28 -7.02 27.97
C PRO A 309 2.41 -7.20 26.95
N TRP A 310 2.07 -7.45 25.69
CA TRP A 310 3.04 -7.66 24.61
C TRP A 310 3.01 -6.57 23.53
N PHE A 311 2.17 -5.56 23.72
CA PHE A 311 2.06 -4.43 22.81
C PHE A 311 2.45 -3.14 23.50
N LYS A 312 2.89 -2.18 22.69
CA LYS A 312 3.17 -0.82 23.13
C LYS A 312 1.82 -0.10 23.23
N ALA A 313 1.30 0.04 24.45
CA ALA A 313 0.02 0.68 24.70
C ALA A 313 0.06 2.21 24.56
N ASP A 314 1.25 2.80 24.42
CA ASP A 314 1.42 4.24 24.61
C ASP A 314 2.27 4.85 23.52
N LEU A 315 1.59 5.55 22.62
CA LEU A 315 1.90 6.89 22.15
C LEU A 315 0.92 7.15 20.99
N ALA A 316 0.03 8.12 21.14
CA ALA A 316 -0.78 8.60 20.02
C ALA A 316 0.20 8.99 18.90
N ASN A 317 0.07 8.36 17.73
CA ASN A 317 0.95 8.60 16.61
C ASN A 317 0.59 9.98 16.00
N PRO A 318 1.42 11.02 16.17
CA PRO A 318 1.08 12.36 15.70
C PRO A 318 1.09 12.45 14.18
N SER A 319 1.65 11.45 13.49
CA SER A 319 1.68 11.35 12.04
C SER A 319 0.39 10.75 11.46
N VAL A 320 -0.54 10.28 12.30
CA VAL A 320 -1.81 9.68 11.86
C VAL A 320 -2.98 10.58 12.28
N VAL A 321 -3.87 10.84 11.33
CA VAL A 321 -5.11 11.57 11.58
C VAL A 321 -6.12 10.62 12.20
N SER A 322 -6.83 11.08 13.24
CA SER A 322 -7.96 10.33 13.80
C SER A 322 -9.17 10.41 12.86
N TRP A 323 -9.67 9.23 12.51
CA TRP A 323 -10.86 9.03 11.69
C TRP A 323 -11.82 8.08 12.39
N ASP A 324 -13.11 8.31 12.18
CA ASP A 324 -14.18 7.43 12.64
C ASP A 324 -15.29 7.43 11.59
N ILE A 325 -15.03 6.80 10.45
CA ILE A 325 -16.02 6.66 9.39
C ILE A 325 -16.73 5.32 9.56
N PRO A 326 -18.01 5.31 10.00
CA PRO A 326 -18.78 4.08 10.08
C PRO A 326 -19.25 3.64 8.69
N TYR A 327 -19.55 2.35 8.57
CA TYR A 327 -20.30 1.84 7.43
C TYR A 327 -21.74 2.38 7.43
N PRO A 328 -22.50 2.42 6.31
CA PRO A 328 -23.88 2.90 6.31
C PRO A 328 -24.82 2.18 7.28
N SER A 329 -24.51 0.94 7.68
CA SER A 329 -25.24 0.20 8.74
C SER A 329 -25.03 0.76 10.14
N GLY A 330 -24.08 1.69 10.33
CA GLY A 330 -23.62 2.18 11.63
C GLY A 330 -22.58 1.28 12.31
N ARG A 331 -22.29 0.09 11.76
CA ARG A 331 -21.25 -0.81 12.27
C ARG A 331 -19.85 -0.39 11.83
N ASN A 332 -18.84 -0.92 12.51
CA ASN A 332 -17.45 -0.76 12.09
C ASN A 332 -17.25 -1.38 10.70
N PHE A 333 -16.63 -0.61 9.80
CA PHE A 333 -16.43 -1.04 8.42
C PHE A 333 -15.55 -2.30 8.28
N ARG A 334 -14.51 -2.44 9.12
CA ARG A 334 -13.61 -3.59 9.05
C ARG A 334 -14.33 -4.88 9.44
N GLU A 335 -15.19 -4.84 10.45
CA GLU A 335 -16.03 -5.99 10.83
C GLU A 335 -17.00 -6.37 9.73
N GLU A 336 -17.70 -5.37 9.18
CA GLU A 336 -18.62 -5.59 8.05
C GLU A 336 -17.92 -6.21 6.85
N LEU A 337 -16.71 -5.74 6.53
CA LEU A 337 -15.96 -6.29 5.42
C LEU A 337 -15.50 -7.73 5.70
N VAL A 338 -15.01 -8.04 6.90
CA VAL A 338 -14.66 -9.43 7.25
C VAL A 338 -15.88 -10.35 7.18
N ASP A 339 -17.05 -9.91 7.65
CA ASP A 339 -18.31 -10.67 7.55
C ASP A 339 -18.67 -11.01 6.09
N VAL A 340 -18.47 -10.06 5.17
CA VAL A 340 -18.68 -10.27 3.73
C VAL A 340 -17.62 -11.22 3.16
N LEU A 341 -16.34 -10.95 3.43
CA LEU A 341 -15.23 -11.73 2.89
C LEU A 341 -15.29 -13.19 3.33
N GLU A 342 -15.67 -13.47 4.57
CA GLU A 342 -15.82 -14.84 5.07
C GLU A 342 -16.84 -15.65 4.25
N LYS A 343 -18.01 -15.05 3.96
CA LYS A 343 -19.03 -15.67 3.10
C LYS A 343 -18.53 -15.86 1.66
N VAL A 344 -17.81 -14.87 1.12
CA VAL A 344 -17.22 -14.96 -0.22
C VAL A 344 -16.17 -16.08 -0.25
N ILE A 345 -15.27 -16.17 0.73
CA ILE A 345 -14.29 -17.26 0.85
C ILE A 345 -15.00 -18.60 0.87
N GLU A 346 -16.04 -18.76 1.71
CA GLU A 346 -16.80 -20.01 1.80
C GLU A 346 -17.38 -20.42 0.45
N ARG A 347 -18.05 -19.50 -0.25
CA ARG A 347 -18.61 -19.73 -1.59
C ARG A 347 -17.53 -20.11 -2.61
N LEU A 348 -16.40 -19.40 -2.63
CA LEU A 348 -15.36 -19.60 -3.64
C LEU A 348 -14.56 -20.89 -3.41
N VAL A 349 -14.26 -21.22 -2.15
CA VAL A 349 -13.55 -22.45 -1.79
C VAL A 349 -14.43 -23.69 -2.02
N THR A 350 -15.73 -23.60 -1.77
CA THR A 350 -16.68 -24.69 -2.06
C THR A 350 -16.98 -24.83 -3.55
N SER A 351 -16.83 -23.76 -4.32
CA SER A 351 -16.95 -23.82 -5.77
C SER A 351 -15.77 -24.58 -6.38
N LYS A 352 -16.04 -25.55 -7.26
CA LYS A 352 -14.98 -26.25 -8.03
C LYS A 352 -14.42 -25.39 -9.18
N ARG A 353 -14.60 -24.07 -9.12
CA ARG A 353 -14.20 -23.13 -10.17
C ARG A 353 -12.89 -22.44 -9.76
N GLU A 354 -12.08 -22.10 -10.75
CA GLU A 354 -10.82 -21.41 -10.52
C GLU A 354 -11.04 -19.93 -10.18
N HIS A 355 -10.69 -19.57 -8.94
CA HIS A 355 -10.84 -18.23 -8.38
C HIS A 355 -9.55 -17.71 -7.72
N THR A 356 -8.38 -18.17 -8.19
CA THR A 356 -7.07 -17.88 -7.56
C THR A 356 -6.82 -16.39 -7.37
N GLN A 357 -6.97 -15.59 -8.43
CA GLN A 357 -6.74 -14.14 -8.38
C GLN A 357 -7.60 -13.42 -7.33
N VAL A 358 -8.86 -13.84 -7.18
CA VAL A 358 -9.79 -13.24 -6.21
C VAL A 358 -9.41 -13.66 -4.79
N LEU A 359 -9.15 -14.96 -4.57
CA LEU A 359 -8.74 -15.46 -3.26
C LEU A 359 -7.40 -14.87 -2.79
N SER A 360 -6.42 -14.74 -3.69
CA SER A 360 -5.15 -14.05 -3.40
C SER A 360 -5.37 -12.57 -3.09
N CYS A 361 -6.29 -11.90 -3.79
CA CYS A 361 -6.68 -10.53 -3.45
C CYS A 361 -7.32 -10.43 -2.06
N ILE A 362 -8.17 -11.39 -1.67
CA ILE A 362 -8.75 -11.46 -0.33
C ILE A 362 -7.66 -11.58 0.74
N CYS A 363 -6.62 -12.39 0.54
CA CYS A 363 -5.49 -12.48 1.48
C CYS A 363 -4.86 -11.10 1.75
N ARG A 364 -4.63 -10.30 0.70
CA ARG A 364 -4.06 -8.95 0.83
C ARG A 364 -5.02 -7.96 1.49
N ILE A 365 -6.32 -8.06 1.20
CA ILE A 365 -7.34 -7.24 1.86
C ILE A 365 -7.38 -7.56 3.36
N LEU A 366 -7.35 -8.85 3.73
CA LEU A 366 -7.30 -9.28 5.13
C LEU A 366 -6.03 -8.78 5.84
N HIS A 367 -4.89 -8.76 5.15
CA HIS A 367 -3.67 -8.14 5.67
C HIS A 367 -3.88 -6.66 5.97
N ASN A 368 -4.36 -5.87 5.00
CA ASN A 368 -4.60 -4.43 5.15
C ASN A 368 -5.60 -4.12 6.27
N LEU A 369 -6.60 -4.99 6.49
CA LEU A 369 -7.60 -4.84 7.56
C LEU A 369 -7.02 -5.00 8.97
N ILE A 370 -5.92 -5.73 9.13
CA ILE A 370 -5.17 -5.80 10.39
C ILE A 370 -4.11 -4.71 10.45
N GLU A 371 -3.25 -4.65 9.43
CA GLU A 371 -2.04 -3.85 9.44
C GLU A 371 -2.21 -2.62 8.55
N THR A 372 -2.66 -1.52 9.15
CA THR A 372 -2.89 -0.27 8.42
C THR A 372 -1.61 0.35 7.86
N SER A 373 -0.50 0.17 8.57
CA SER A 373 0.81 0.66 8.17
C SER A 373 1.36 -0.05 6.94
N TYR A 374 0.91 -1.28 6.66
CA TYR A 374 1.41 -2.07 5.55
C TYR A 374 1.21 -1.37 4.19
N THR A 375 0.08 -0.68 4.01
CA THR A 375 -0.18 0.09 2.77
C THR A 375 0.81 1.23 2.57
N ASP A 376 1.36 1.75 3.67
CA ASP A 376 2.22 2.91 3.69
C ASP A 376 3.72 2.51 3.67
N SER A 377 4.05 1.23 3.93
CA SER A 377 5.42 0.70 3.85
C SER A 377 6.05 0.87 2.47
N HIS A 378 5.32 0.54 1.41
CA HIS A 378 5.80 0.75 0.03
C HIS A 378 6.04 2.24 -0.28
N GLN A 379 5.20 3.13 0.27
CA GLN A 379 5.37 4.57 0.10
C GLN A 379 6.59 5.10 0.86
N LEU A 380 6.90 4.52 2.02
CA LEU A 380 8.14 4.80 2.77
C LEU A 380 9.38 4.34 1.99
N ASP A 381 9.34 3.19 1.32
CA ASP A 381 10.45 2.70 0.50
C ASP A 381 10.74 3.63 -0.67
N ILE A 382 9.69 4.06 -1.40
CA ILE A 382 9.81 5.05 -2.47
C ILE A 382 10.42 6.35 -1.93
N ALA A 383 9.84 6.91 -0.86
CA ALA A 383 10.32 8.17 -0.28
C ALA A 383 11.78 8.07 0.20
N SER A 384 12.18 6.92 0.76
CA SER A 384 13.54 6.67 1.21
C SER A 384 14.52 6.58 0.04
N GLY A 385 14.13 5.91 -1.05
CA GLY A 385 14.91 5.86 -2.29
C GLY A 385 15.10 7.23 -2.93
N GLU A 386 14.02 8.02 -3.04
CA GLU A 386 14.08 9.38 -3.56
C GLU A 386 14.94 10.31 -2.68
N HIS A 387 14.81 10.21 -1.35
CA HIS A 387 15.65 10.96 -0.44
C HIS A 387 17.13 10.59 -0.59
N SER A 388 17.46 9.30 -0.73
CA SER A 388 18.83 8.84 -0.96
C SER A 388 19.42 9.47 -2.22
N ASP A 389 18.69 9.47 -3.33
CA ASP A 389 19.10 10.13 -4.57
C ASP A 389 19.34 11.64 -4.33
N ILE A 390 18.36 12.35 -3.75
CA ILE A 390 18.44 13.79 -3.48
C ILE A 390 19.64 14.12 -2.58
N TYR A 391 19.83 13.35 -1.51
CA TYR A 391 20.93 13.52 -0.57
C TYR A 391 22.29 13.35 -1.26
N ASN A 392 22.45 12.30 -2.07
CA ASN A 392 23.71 12.02 -2.76
C ASN A 392 24.05 13.10 -3.80
N TYR A 393 23.06 13.67 -4.49
CA TYR A 393 23.30 14.68 -5.51
C TYR A 393 23.47 16.11 -4.96
N LEU A 394 22.82 16.44 -3.83
CA LEU A 394 22.70 17.83 -3.36
C LEU A 394 23.42 18.12 -2.04
N THR A 395 24.17 17.16 -1.48
CA THR A 395 24.97 17.36 -0.28
C THR A 395 26.47 17.36 -0.57
N THR A 396 27.25 17.95 0.35
CA THR A 396 28.70 17.95 0.31
C THR A 396 29.23 17.62 1.71
N PRO A 397 30.28 16.79 1.83
CA PRO A 397 30.86 16.47 3.14
C PRO A 397 31.47 17.69 3.85
N LEU A 398 31.64 18.81 3.14
CA LEU A 398 32.29 20.03 3.65
C LEU A 398 31.35 20.96 4.42
N SER A 399 30.03 20.75 4.36
CA SER A 399 29.04 21.64 4.98
C SER A 399 27.97 20.85 5.72
N ARG A 400 27.56 21.35 6.89
CA ARG A 400 26.37 20.87 7.60
C ARG A 400 25.08 21.48 7.07
N LYS A 401 25.16 22.60 6.35
CA LYS A 401 24.04 23.22 5.65
C LYS A 401 23.80 22.53 4.33
N VAL A 402 22.54 22.32 3.96
CA VAL A 402 22.13 21.56 2.76
C VAL A 402 21.09 22.31 1.94
N GLN A 403 20.88 21.90 0.69
CA GLN A 403 19.78 22.42 -0.13
C GLN A 403 18.42 22.12 0.51
N ILE A 404 17.43 23.01 0.31
CA ILE A 404 16.11 22.88 0.95
C ILE A 404 15.42 21.55 0.61
N PHE A 405 15.56 21.05 -0.62
CA PHE A 405 14.97 19.77 -1.06
C PHE A 405 15.47 18.56 -0.26
N VAL A 406 16.70 18.60 0.26
CA VAL A 406 17.24 17.55 1.13
C VAL A 406 16.47 17.52 2.45
N LEU A 407 16.19 18.70 3.02
CA LEU A 407 15.44 18.82 4.28
C LEU A 407 13.97 18.44 4.10
N GLU A 408 13.35 18.84 2.97
CA GLU A 408 11.96 18.51 2.67
C GLU A 408 11.75 16.99 2.52
N SER A 409 12.62 16.32 1.73
CA SER A 409 12.58 14.86 1.58
C SER A 409 12.91 14.13 2.89
N GLN A 410 13.88 14.61 3.68
CA GLN A 410 14.20 14.03 4.99
C GLN A 410 13.03 14.12 5.98
N ALA A 411 12.32 15.25 5.99
CA ALA A 411 11.16 15.46 6.84
C ALA A 411 10.01 14.51 6.43
N TYR A 412 9.79 14.31 5.13
CA TYR A 412 8.80 13.34 4.66
C TYR A 412 9.14 11.89 5.03
N VAL A 413 10.39 11.46 4.82
CA VAL A 413 10.84 10.13 5.22
C VAL A 413 10.68 9.93 6.73
N SER A 414 11.03 10.93 7.52
CA SER A 414 10.89 10.88 8.98
C SER A 414 9.42 10.76 9.40
N HIS A 415 8.53 11.51 8.74
CA HIS A 415 7.08 11.39 8.94
C HIS A 415 6.58 9.98 8.58
N MET A 416 6.95 9.46 7.41
CA MET A 416 6.53 8.13 6.95
C MET A 416 7.06 7.00 7.83
N ARG A 417 8.28 7.10 8.36
CA ARG A 417 8.79 6.14 9.37
C ARG A 417 7.93 6.14 10.61
N MET A 418 7.50 7.30 11.09
CA MET A 418 6.57 7.36 12.22
C MET A 418 5.23 6.70 11.89
N VAL A 419 4.68 6.89 10.69
CA VAL A 419 3.43 6.23 10.25
C VAL A 419 3.58 4.71 10.24
N VAL A 420 4.68 4.18 9.67
CA VAL A 420 4.88 2.75 9.45
C VAL A 420 5.38 2.02 10.70
N GLU A 421 6.33 2.59 11.43
CA GLU A 421 7.04 1.91 12.52
C GLU A 421 6.36 2.08 13.88
N SER A 422 5.42 3.03 14.02
CA SER A 422 4.73 3.33 15.29
C SER A 422 3.19 3.18 15.27
N PRO A 423 2.59 2.10 14.71
CA PRO A 423 1.16 1.86 14.83
C PRO A 423 0.78 1.37 16.25
N GLU A 424 -0.49 1.51 16.62
CA GLU A 424 -1.08 0.83 17.79
C GLU A 424 -1.10 -0.69 17.56
N ARG A 425 -0.55 -1.48 18.47
CA ARG A 425 -0.23 -2.91 18.21
C ARG A 425 -1.00 -3.92 19.06
N ALA A 426 -2.17 -3.57 19.58
CA ALA A 426 -2.95 -4.51 20.39
C ALA A 426 -3.48 -5.66 19.51
N PHE A 427 -3.15 -6.90 19.87
CA PHE A 427 -3.71 -8.07 19.21
C PHE A 427 -5.05 -8.43 19.87
N THR A 428 -6.15 -8.35 19.12
CA THR A 428 -7.52 -8.54 19.62
C THR A 428 -8.20 -9.78 19.03
N MET A 429 -9.36 -10.15 19.55
CA MET A 429 -10.17 -11.25 18.98
C MET A 429 -10.56 -11.01 17.51
N PHE A 430 -10.71 -9.76 17.07
CA PHE A 430 -10.88 -9.43 15.65
C PHE A 430 -9.69 -9.87 14.80
N HIS A 431 -8.46 -9.62 15.28
CA HIS A 431 -7.25 -10.06 14.59
C HIS A 431 -7.19 -11.58 14.51
N LEU A 432 -7.49 -12.26 15.62
CA LEU A 432 -7.51 -13.72 15.67
C LEU A 432 -8.50 -14.32 14.65
N ARG A 433 -9.70 -13.74 14.51
CA ARG A 433 -10.67 -14.14 13.48
C ARG A 433 -10.08 -14.07 12.07
N VAL A 434 -9.38 -12.99 11.74
CA VAL A 434 -8.73 -12.83 10.43
C VAL A 434 -7.60 -13.85 10.23
N PHE A 435 -6.83 -14.15 11.28
CA PHE A 435 -5.81 -15.20 11.25
C PHE A 435 -6.40 -16.58 10.92
N HIS A 436 -7.55 -16.94 11.51
CA HIS A 436 -8.25 -18.19 11.19
C HIS A 436 -8.70 -18.25 9.73
N LEU A 437 -9.21 -17.13 9.18
CA LEU A 437 -9.57 -17.06 7.75
C LEU A 437 -8.37 -17.26 6.84
N LEU A 438 -7.24 -16.63 7.15
CA LEU A 438 -5.99 -16.81 6.41
C LEU A 438 -5.47 -18.24 6.53
N ALA A 439 -5.53 -18.84 7.73
CA ALA A 439 -5.12 -20.23 7.97
C ALA A 439 -5.91 -21.19 7.07
N ARG A 440 -7.23 -21.02 6.97
CA ARG A 440 -8.07 -21.78 6.04
C ARG A 440 -7.61 -21.64 4.58
N LEU A 441 -7.20 -20.45 4.14
CA LEU A 441 -6.71 -20.23 2.78
C LEU A 441 -5.33 -20.86 2.51
N THR A 442 -4.52 -21.10 3.54
CA THR A 442 -3.25 -21.87 3.37
C THR A 442 -3.49 -23.34 3.03
N LEU A 443 -4.70 -23.85 3.25
CA LEU A 443 -5.14 -25.21 2.93
C LEU A 443 -5.94 -25.24 1.61
N ASN A 444 -5.89 -24.20 0.79
CA ASN A 444 -6.60 -24.18 -0.48
C ASN A 444 -5.96 -25.13 -1.51
N ASP A 445 -6.73 -25.68 -2.45
CA ASP A 445 -6.22 -26.59 -3.49
C ASP A 445 -5.27 -25.90 -4.50
N TYR A 446 -5.37 -24.58 -4.66
CA TYR A 446 -4.53 -23.80 -5.58
C TYR A 446 -3.25 -23.30 -4.91
N SER A 447 -2.08 -23.64 -5.49
CA SER A 447 -0.76 -23.27 -4.96
C SER A 447 -0.53 -21.77 -4.87
N GLU A 448 -1.05 -20.98 -5.80
CA GLU A 448 -0.97 -19.51 -5.80
C GLU A 448 -1.65 -18.92 -4.56
N VAL A 449 -2.85 -19.41 -4.22
CA VAL A 449 -3.62 -18.95 -3.05
C VAL A 449 -2.90 -19.35 -1.77
N ARG A 450 -2.39 -20.59 -1.68
CA ARG A 450 -1.59 -21.03 -0.54
C ARG A 450 -0.35 -20.15 -0.37
N GLY A 451 0.39 -19.90 -1.45
CA GLY A 451 1.59 -19.07 -1.45
C GLY A 451 1.33 -17.67 -0.90
N GLU A 452 0.28 -17.01 -1.39
CA GLU A 452 -0.12 -15.67 -0.94
C GLU A 452 -0.57 -15.67 0.54
N ALA A 453 -1.45 -16.59 0.94
CA ALA A 453 -1.93 -16.68 2.32
C ALA A 453 -0.77 -16.92 3.31
N ARG A 454 0.19 -17.79 2.94
CA ARG A 454 1.39 -18.04 3.74
C ARG A 454 2.31 -16.82 3.82
N ALA A 455 2.47 -16.07 2.73
CA ALA A 455 3.29 -14.85 2.70
C ALA A 455 2.70 -13.77 3.62
N VAL A 456 1.37 -13.58 3.56
CA VAL A 456 0.65 -12.68 4.47
C VAL A 456 0.82 -13.11 5.92
N LEU A 457 0.56 -14.39 6.23
CA LEU A 457 0.73 -14.91 7.60
C LEU A 457 2.18 -14.80 8.09
N SER A 458 3.17 -14.98 7.23
CA SER A 458 4.58 -14.79 7.59
C SER A 458 4.85 -13.38 8.11
N THR A 459 4.31 -12.37 7.40
CA THR A 459 4.44 -10.95 7.76
C THR A 459 3.66 -10.64 9.04
N LEU A 460 2.42 -11.13 9.14
CA LEU A 460 1.63 -10.94 10.36
C LEU A 460 2.26 -11.64 11.57
N PHE A 461 2.96 -12.76 11.38
CA PHE A 461 3.67 -13.46 12.43
C PHE A 461 4.98 -12.80 12.86
N SER A 462 5.61 -11.97 12.03
CA SER A 462 6.74 -11.15 12.48
C SER A 462 6.28 -10.03 13.40
N GLU A 463 5.11 -9.44 13.13
CA GLU A 463 4.52 -8.40 13.97
C GLU A 463 3.83 -8.96 15.23
N TYR A 464 3.03 -10.02 15.07
CA TYR A 464 2.24 -10.65 16.12
C TYR A 464 2.77 -12.05 16.44
N ALA A 465 4.02 -12.14 16.89
CA ALA A 465 4.67 -13.43 17.17
C ALA A 465 3.88 -14.33 18.15
N ILE A 466 3.07 -13.74 19.03
CA ILE A 466 2.21 -14.46 19.98
C ILE A 466 1.07 -15.24 19.33
N ALA A 467 0.65 -14.83 18.12
CA ALA A 467 -0.42 -15.44 17.35
C ALA A 467 0.07 -16.67 16.56
N LYS A 468 1.39 -16.91 16.47
CA LYS A 468 1.96 -18.04 15.73
C LYS A 468 1.35 -19.38 16.10
N GLU A 469 1.06 -19.60 17.38
CA GLU A 469 0.54 -20.88 17.86
C GLU A 469 -0.99 -20.93 17.94
N THR A 470 -1.70 -19.82 17.68
CA THR A 470 -3.16 -19.76 17.88
C THR A 470 -3.95 -20.43 16.76
N ILE A 471 -3.36 -20.57 15.58
CA ILE A 471 -3.99 -21.21 14.41
C ILE A 471 -3.55 -22.66 14.20
N VAL A 472 -2.75 -23.23 15.12
CA VAL A 472 -2.22 -24.60 14.99
C VAL A 472 -3.36 -25.61 14.83
N GLU A 473 -4.43 -25.43 15.61
CA GLU A 473 -5.61 -26.31 15.59
C GLU A 473 -6.42 -26.21 14.29
N ASP A 474 -6.26 -25.16 13.49
CA ASP A 474 -6.90 -25.07 12.16
C ASP A 474 -6.16 -25.92 11.12
N ILE A 475 -4.87 -26.21 11.36
CA ILE A 475 -3.97 -26.84 10.39
C ILE A 475 -3.79 -28.33 10.67
N LEU A 476 -3.58 -28.71 11.93
CA LEU A 476 -3.27 -30.10 12.28
C LEU A 476 -4.32 -31.13 11.87
N PRO A 477 -5.64 -30.87 11.97
CA PRO A 477 -6.66 -31.85 11.57
C PRO A 477 -6.53 -32.33 10.12
N THR A 478 -6.00 -31.49 9.22
CA THR A 478 -5.79 -31.82 7.80
C THR A 478 -4.81 -32.98 7.61
N LEU A 479 -3.85 -33.19 8.51
CA LEU A 479 -2.89 -34.29 8.38
C LEU A 479 -3.51 -35.66 8.68
N SER A 480 -4.57 -35.69 9.50
CA SER A 480 -5.24 -36.91 9.94
C SER A 480 -6.58 -37.18 9.23
N ASP A 481 -7.16 -36.18 8.55
CA ASP A 481 -8.42 -36.34 7.82
C ASP A 481 -8.23 -37.24 6.58
N PRO A 482 -8.96 -38.37 6.45
CA PRO A 482 -8.86 -39.27 5.31
C PRO A 482 -9.24 -38.62 3.96
N ASN A 483 -10.02 -37.53 3.98
CA ASN A 483 -10.50 -36.82 2.79
C ASN A 483 -9.58 -35.68 2.35
N SER A 484 -8.48 -35.40 3.07
CA SER A 484 -7.56 -34.34 2.70
C SER A 484 -6.94 -34.56 1.33
N THR A 485 -6.92 -33.51 0.51
CA THR A 485 -6.27 -33.53 -0.80
C THR A 485 -4.75 -33.49 -0.64
N ARG A 486 -4.02 -33.93 -1.67
CA ARG A 486 -2.55 -33.78 -1.75
C ARG A 486 -2.13 -32.33 -1.48
N ASP A 487 -2.85 -31.39 -2.08
CA ASP A 487 -2.56 -29.96 -2.02
C ASP A 487 -2.82 -29.34 -0.63
N GLN A 488 -3.86 -29.82 0.06
CA GLN A 488 -4.14 -29.51 1.47
C GLN A 488 -3.03 -30.02 2.41
N LEU A 489 -2.57 -31.27 2.21
CA LEU A 489 -1.46 -31.84 2.99
C LEU A 489 -0.16 -31.04 2.79
N LYS A 490 0.16 -30.66 1.54
CA LYS A 490 1.30 -29.76 1.27
C LYS A 490 1.15 -28.43 2.01
N GLY A 491 -0.03 -27.82 1.96
CA GLY A 491 -0.34 -26.58 2.68
C GLY A 491 -0.06 -26.69 4.19
N ALA A 492 -0.55 -27.76 4.82
CA ALA A 492 -0.37 -28.01 6.24
C ALA A 492 1.10 -28.21 6.64
N LEU A 493 1.85 -29.06 5.92
CA LEU A 493 3.27 -29.30 6.18
C LEU A 493 4.11 -28.04 5.96
N CYS A 494 3.84 -27.30 4.89
CA CYS A 494 4.48 -26.01 4.62
C CYS A 494 4.23 -24.98 5.72
N MET A 495 3.05 -24.98 6.36
CA MET A 495 2.74 -24.10 7.48
C MET A 495 3.47 -24.50 8.77
N ILE A 496 3.56 -25.81 9.05
CA ILE A 496 4.33 -26.34 10.19
C ILE A 496 5.80 -25.96 10.10
N SER A 497 6.40 -26.13 8.91
CA SER A 497 7.80 -25.78 8.64
C SER A 497 8.02 -24.27 8.74
N GLN A 498 7.27 -23.46 7.99
CA GLN A 498 7.43 -22.00 7.98
C GLN A 498 7.28 -21.38 9.38
N SER A 499 6.32 -21.87 10.16
CA SER A 499 6.05 -21.35 11.50
C SER A 499 6.97 -21.94 12.57
N ASN A 500 7.86 -22.87 12.19
CA ASN A 500 8.77 -23.60 13.07
C ASN A 500 8.05 -24.29 14.24
N TRP A 501 6.82 -24.78 14.03
CA TRP A 501 6.03 -25.34 15.12
C TRP A 501 6.61 -26.65 15.67
N ALA A 502 7.30 -27.42 14.83
CA ALA A 502 7.95 -28.65 15.26
C ALA A 502 9.24 -28.41 16.08
N THR A 503 9.92 -27.26 15.89
CA THR A 503 11.28 -27.03 16.40
C THR A 503 11.38 -25.89 17.42
N SER A 504 10.63 -24.80 17.25
CA SER A 504 10.81 -23.53 17.97
C SER A 504 9.53 -23.00 18.64
N SER A 505 8.52 -23.84 18.85
CA SER A 505 7.28 -23.51 19.58
C SER A 505 7.31 -23.92 21.07
N THR A 506 6.22 -23.66 21.79
CA THR A 506 6.00 -24.19 23.14
C THR A 506 5.95 -25.72 23.17
N ILE A 507 6.23 -26.32 24.33
CA ILE A 507 6.23 -27.77 24.51
C ILE A 507 4.85 -28.36 24.15
N GLY A 508 3.77 -27.72 24.59
CA GLY A 508 2.40 -28.16 24.27
C GLY A 508 2.14 -28.20 22.76
N THR A 509 2.53 -27.15 22.04
CA THR A 509 2.40 -27.08 20.59
C THR A 509 3.26 -28.13 19.88
N LYS A 510 4.52 -28.33 20.30
CA LYS A 510 5.38 -29.39 19.76
C LYS A 510 4.77 -30.78 19.91
N MET A 511 4.25 -31.11 21.10
CA MET A 511 3.64 -32.42 21.34
C MET A 511 2.45 -32.67 20.40
N LYS A 512 1.58 -31.66 20.21
CA LYS A 512 0.45 -31.75 19.28
C LYS A 512 0.91 -31.94 17.83
N VAL A 513 1.89 -31.14 17.39
CA VAL A 513 2.44 -31.21 16.03
C VAL A 513 3.11 -32.56 15.78
N TRP A 514 3.96 -33.03 16.68
CA TRP A 514 4.64 -34.33 16.54
C TRP A 514 3.65 -35.48 16.53
N LYS A 515 2.62 -35.43 17.40
CA LYS A 515 1.54 -36.40 17.38
C LYS A 515 0.83 -36.42 16.02
N ALA A 516 0.44 -35.26 15.50
CA ALA A 516 -0.24 -35.16 14.20
C ALA A 516 0.63 -35.61 13.02
N ILE A 517 1.95 -35.35 13.06
CA ILE A 517 2.91 -35.83 12.04
C ILE A 517 3.03 -37.36 12.08
N ILE A 518 3.09 -37.98 13.27
CA ILE A 518 3.16 -39.44 13.42
C ILE A 518 1.83 -40.10 13.01
N GLU A 519 0.71 -39.47 13.33
CA GLU A 519 -0.64 -39.93 12.96
C GLU A 519 -1.02 -39.56 11.52
N MET A 520 -0.12 -38.91 10.78
CA MET A 520 -0.36 -38.54 9.39
C MET A 520 -0.58 -39.80 8.55
N LYS A 521 -1.58 -39.74 7.66
CA LYS A 521 -1.86 -40.83 6.73
C LYS A 521 -0.65 -41.10 5.83
N VAL A 522 -0.35 -42.38 5.58
CA VAL A 522 0.63 -42.78 4.56
C VAL A 522 0.14 -42.31 3.19
N VAL A 523 0.96 -41.52 2.51
CA VAL A 523 0.67 -40.93 1.20
C VAL A 523 1.82 -41.15 0.23
N ASP A 524 1.50 -41.63 -0.97
CA ASP A 524 2.48 -41.95 -2.03
C ASP A 524 2.76 -40.75 -2.96
N TYR A 525 2.75 -39.54 -2.41
CA TYR A 525 3.05 -38.33 -3.18
C TYR A 525 4.49 -37.88 -2.90
N PRO A 526 5.42 -37.95 -3.89
CA PRO A 526 6.82 -37.62 -3.68
C PRO A 526 7.04 -36.25 -3.03
N GLU A 527 6.35 -35.22 -3.51
CA GLU A 527 6.48 -33.86 -2.98
C GLU A 527 5.99 -33.71 -1.53
N VAL A 528 5.07 -34.56 -1.07
CA VAL A 528 4.59 -34.57 0.32
C VAL A 528 5.58 -35.33 1.20
N ILE A 529 6.15 -36.41 0.68
CA ILE A 529 7.20 -37.18 1.33
C ILE A 529 8.45 -36.31 1.54
N ASP A 530 8.88 -35.57 0.52
CA ASP A 530 10.02 -34.64 0.62
C ASP A 530 9.82 -33.61 1.75
N LEU A 531 8.62 -33.00 1.82
CA LEU A 531 8.28 -32.05 2.89
C LEU A 531 8.24 -32.70 4.28
N TYR A 532 7.75 -33.93 4.36
CA TYR A 532 7.74 -34.71 5.60
C TYR A 532 9.17 -35.05 6.05
N ASP A 533 10.03 -35.50 5.14
CA ASP A 533 11.41 -35.84 5.41
C ASP A 533 12.23 -34.61 5.82
N ASP A 534 12.00 -33.46 5.17
CA ASP A 534 12.58 -32.17 5.56
C ASP A 534 12.20 -31.80 7.01
N LEU A 535 10.92 -31.90 7.36
CA LEU A 535 10.43 -31.67 8.73
C LEU A 535 11.03 -32.65 9.73
N TRP A 536 11.11 -33.94 9.37
CA TRP A 536 11.72 -34.97 10.21
C TRP A 536 13.21 -34.67 10.45
N ASN A 537 13.93 -34.27 9.41
CA ASN A 537 15.33 -33.86 9.49
C ASN A 537 15.51 -32.60 10.34
N GLU A 538 14.62 -31.62 10.25
CA GLU A 538 14.61 -30.44 11.13
C GLU A 538 14.42 -30.81 12.60
N ILE A 539 13.50 -31.72 12.90
CA ILE A 539 13.28 -32.25 14.26
C ILE A 539 14.54 -32.99 14.74
N GLY A 540 15.15 -33.82 13.90
CA GLY A 540 16.38 -34.56 14.21
C GLY A 540 17.58 -33.66 14.48
N LYS A 541 17.64 -32.48 13.86
CA LYS A 541 18.69 -31.45 14.07
C LYS A 541 18.47 -30.62 15.34
N MET A 542 17.36 -30.81 16.06
CA MET A 542 17.11 -30.06 17.29
C MET A 542 18.19 -30.34 18.33
N GLN A 543 19.02 -29.32 18.60
CA GLN A 543 19.94 -29.38 19.72
C GLN A 543 19.16 -29.32 21.04
N LYS A 544 19.70 -29.96 22.09
CA LYS A 544 19.16 -29.79 23.44
C LYS A 544 19.07 -28.29 23.72
N PRO A 545 17.92 -27.78 24.17
CA PRO A 545 17.79 -26.36 24.45
C PRO A 545 18.91 -25.98 25.43
N ALA A 546 19.74 -25.01 25.06
CA ALA A 546 20.71 -24.42 25.97
C ALA A 546 19.96 -24.09 27.27
N ARG A 547 20.53 -24.43 28.44
CA ARG A 547 19.92 -24.10 29.73
C ARG A 547 19.64 -22.61 29.73
N LYS A 548 18.39 -22.23 29.48
CA LYS A 548 17.99 -20.83 29.42
C LYS A 548 18.25 -20.28 30.83
N HIS A 549 19.15 -19.30 30.94
CA HIS A 549 19.61 -18.71 32.20
C HIS A 549 18.52 -17.92 32.95
N TYR A 550 17.25 -18.29 32.84
CA TYR A 550 16.11 -17.62 33.49
C TYR A 550 16.21 -17.62 35.01
N GLU A 551 17.02 -18.51 35.58
CA GLU A 551 17.28 -18.60 37.03
C GLU A 551 18.61 -17.95 37.43
N CYS A 552 19.31 -17.30 36.49
CA CYS A 552 20.54 -16.58 36.79
C CYS A 552 20.23 -15.39 37.71
N LYS A 553 20.67 -15.49 38.97
CA LYS A 553 20.46 -14.46 39.99
C LYS A 553 20.99 -13.09 39.56
N LYS A 554 22.17 -13.04 38.92
CA LYS A 554 22.80 -11.80 38.44
C LYS A 554 21.95 -11.11 37.36
N LEU A 555 21.50 -11.88 36.36
CA LEU A 555 20.65 -11.36 35.29
C LEU A 555 19.30 -10.88 35.83
N ASN A 556 18.68 -11.65 36.72
CA ASN A 556 17.41 -11.26 37.34
C ASN A 556 17.54 -10.01 38.21
N ALA A 557 18.66 -9.81 38.92
CA ALA A 557 18.92 -8.58 39.66
C ALA A 557 19.03 -7.37 38.71
N PHE A 558 19.85 -7.48 37.66
CA PHE A 558 19.99 -6.45 36.63
C PHE A 558 18.64 -6.08 35.98
N CYS A 559 17.84 -7.07 35.57
CA CYS A 559 16.53 -6.81 34.98
C CYS A 559 15.55 -6.14 35.94
N LYS A 560 15.65 -6.41 37.25
CA LYS A 560 14.81 -5.74 38.26
C LYS A 560 15.19 -4.27 38.41
N GLU A 561 16.48 -3.97 38.51
CA GLU A 561 16.98 -2.58 38.53
C GLU A 561 16.52 -1.83 37.28
N TRP A 562 16.72 -2.43 36.11
CA TRP A 562 16.28 -1.83 34.84
C TRP A 562 14.77 -1.62 34.77
N LEU A 563 13.96 -2.57 35.26
CA LEU A 563 12.50 -2.43 35.33
C LEU A 563 12.07 -1.24 36.18
N HIS A 564 12.83 -0.86 37.22
CA HIS A 564 12.54 0.33 38.01
C HIS A 564 12.76 1.62 37.23
N GLU A 565 13.82 1.69 36.42
CA GLU A 565 14.20 2.85 35.61
C GLU A 565 13.31 3.06 34.37
N LEU A 566 12.71 1.99 33.85
CA LEU A 566 11.88 2.08 32.65
C LEU A 566 10.63 2.96 32.86
N PRO A 567 10.31 3.86 31.91
CA PRO A 567 9.05 4.60 31.90
C PRO A 567 7.87 3.62 31.84
N LYS A 568 6.90 3.80 32.74
CA LYS A 568 5.68 2.97 32.82
C LYS A 568 4.45 3.83 32.50
N SER A 569 3.90 3.67 31.31
CA SER A 569 2.69 4.32 30.81
C SER A 569 1.60 3.28 30.49
N GLY A 570 0.37 3.72 30.20
CA GLY A 570 -0.71 2.85 29.69
C GLY A 570 -0.91 1.57 30.48
N GLU A 571 -0.96 0.43 29.80
CA GLU A 571 -1.08 -0.87 30.46
C GLU A 571 0.12 -1.23 31.34
N TRP A 572 1.30 -0.66 31.09
CA TRP A 572 2.48 -0.88 31.91
C TRP A 572 2.46 -0.08 33.23
N SER A 573 1.58 0.93 33.35
CA SER A 573 1.43 1.75 34.56
C SER A 573 1.07 0.94 35.81
N LYS A 574 0.34 -0.17 35.66
CA LYS A 574 0.00 -1.09 36.76
C LYS A 574 1.23 -1.71 37.42
N PHE A 575 2.34 -1.86 36.70
CA PHE A 575 3.61 -2.36 37.25
C PHE A 575 4.39 -1.30 38.04
N LYS A 576 3.82 -0.12 38.29
CA LYS A 576 4.30 0.80 39.33
C LYS A 576 3.99 0.25 40.73
N ASP A 577 2.94 -0.55 40.87
CA ASP A 577 2.62 -1.26 42.12
C ASP A 577 3.44 -2.56 42.22
N PRO A 578 4.32 -2.72 43.23
CA PRO A 578 5.08 -3.95 43.44
C PRO A 578 4.21 -5.20 43.59
N LYS A 579 2.98 -5.06 44.11
CA LYS A 579 2.07 -6.20 44.31
C LYS A 579 1.65 -6.84 42.99
N VAL A 580 1.43 -6.02 41.96
CA VAL A 580 1.09 -6.50 40.61
C VAL A 580 2.23 -7.32 40.02
N LEU A 581 3.49 -6.93 40.27
CA LEU A 581 4.64 -7.70 39.84
C LEU A 581 4.72 -9.06 40.56
N GLU A 582 4.51 -9.09 41.87
CA GLU A 582 4.49 -10.34 42.64
C GLU A 582 3.39 -11.29 42.18
N ASP A 583 2.18 -10.78 41.97
CA ASP A 583 1.04 -11.58 41.50
C ASP A 583 1.29 -12.11 40.09
N THR A 584 1.88 -11.30 39.20
CA THR A 584 2.30 -11.72 37.85
C THR A 584 3.33 -12.86 37.90
N VAL A 585 4.29 -12.80 38.84
CA VAL A 585 5.29 -13.86 39.05
C VAL A 585 4.61 -15.16 39.48
N LYS A 586 3.66 -15.09 40.42
CA LYS A 586 2.88 -16.26 40.87
C LYS A 586 2.06 -16.86 39.72
N MET A 587 1.39 -16.02 38.93
CA MET A 587 0.62 -16.46 37.75
C MET A 587 1.53 -17.18 36.73
N ARG A 588 2.71 -16.63 36.45
CA ARG A 588 3.69 -17.26 35.55
C ARG A 588 4.16 -18.62 36.08
N ALA A 589 4.42 -18.73 37.39
CA ALA A 589 4.82 -19.99 38.01
C ALA A 589 3.70 -21.05 37.90
N ALA A 590 2.45 -20.67 38.14
CA ALA A 590 1.30 -21.56 37.99
C ALA A 590 1.14 -22.05 36.54
N ARG A 591 1.25 -21.17 35.54
CA ARG A 591 1.19 -21.56 34.11
C ARG A 591 2.33 -22.48 33.71
N ARG A 592 3.55 -22.27 34.23
CA ARG A 592 4.68 -23.18 34.00
C ARG A 592 4.43 -24.58 34.57
N ALA A 593 3.87 -24.66 35.78
CA ALA A 593 3.54 -25.94 36.40
C ALA A 593 2.45 -26.69 35.63
N ALA A 594 1.47 -25.96 35.05
CA ALA A 594 0.45 -26.55 34.19
C ALA A 594 1.04 -27.11 32.89
N ASN A 595 1.96 -26.40 32.25
CA ASN A 595 2.59 -26.83 30.98
C ASN A 595 3.62 -27.96 31.12
N GLN A 596 3.98 -28.37 32.34
CA GLN A 596 4.86 -29.50 32.62
C GLN A 596 4.09 -30.83 32.83
N LYS A 597 2.77 -30.76 32.99
CA LYS A 597 1.87 -31.91 32.99
C LYS A 597 1.43 -32.19 31.56
#